data_AF-A0AAV3S0G9-F1
#
_entry.id   AF-A0AAV3S0G9-F1
#
_cell.length_a   1.000
_cell.length_b   1.000
_cell.length_c   1.000
_cell.angle_alpha   90.00
_cell.angle_beta   90.00
_cell.angle_gamma   90.00
#
_symmetry.space_group_name_H-M   'P 1'
#
loop_
_entity.id
_entity.type
_entity.pdbx_description
1 polymer ?
#
loop_
_entity_poly.entity_id
_entity_poly.type
_entity_poly.pdbx_seq_one_letter_code
_entity_poly.pdbx_strand_id
1 'polypeptide(L)'
;MGHNGIFKNDSNDGTEGSFPQRRDKRPVKSLVVGCPILLALEDIDGGPSFLEKALRFLEKYGSKVDGILPESADVEEVGRRVHEYEQGKTEYSPGEDAHIIGDCVKHVLRELPSSPVPASCCTALLEAYINILKVMKLLRSSQLGSIILTLNGFFVEIERKEARVIAMHLAILETFPELNRRLLQRILKMMHTISVHSSIIG
;
A
#
# COMPACT_ATOMS: atom_id res chain seq x y z
N MET A 1 -64.24 -37.97 -10.68
CA MET A 1 -63.60 -37.26 -11.81
C MET A 1 -62.10 -37.55 -11.71
N GLY A 2 -61.40 -38.29 -12.57
CA GLY A 2 -61.69 -39.02 -13.80
C GLY A 2 -60.36 -39.34 -14.50
N HIS A 3 -60.15 -40.61 -14.87
CA HIS A 3 -59.32 -41.16 -15.98
C HIS A 3 -57.78 -40.97 -15.94
N ASN A 4 -56.98 -42.06 -15.83
CA ASN A 4 -56.38 -42.90 -16.91
C ASN A 4 -55.53 -42.09 -17.92
N GLY A 5 -54.31 -42.46 -18.34
CA GLY A 5 -53.48 -43.66 -18.14
C GLY A 5 -52.12 -43.54 -18.87
N ILE A 6 -51.25 -44.49 -18.52
CA ILE A 6 -49.99 -45.03 -19.11
C ILE A 6 -49.55 -44.53 -20.50
N PHE A 7 -48.24 -44.22 -20.65
CA PHE A 7 -47.40 -44.68 -21.77
C PHE A 7 -45.92 -44.84 -21.36
N LYS A 8 -45.35 -46.02 -21.63
CA LYS A 8 -43.92 -46.35 -21.66
C LYS A 8 -43.26 -45.77 -22.93
N ASN A 9 -41.97 -45.43 -22.89
CA ASN A 9 -40.99 -46.09 -23.77
C ASN A 9 -39.53 -45.72 -23.48
N ASP A 10 -38.70 -46.73 -23.75
CA ASP A 10 -37.25 -46.83 -23.60
C ASP A 10 -36.42 -45.97 -24.58
N SER A 11 -35.18 -45.72 -24.15
CA SER A 11 -33.94 -45.70 -24.94
C SER A 11 -33.88 -44.87 -26.23
N ASN A 12 -33.04 -43.84 -26.21
CA ASN A 12 -32.15 -43.61 -27.36
C ASN A 12 -30.79 -43.06 -26.92
N ASP A 13 -29.76 -43.82 -27.26
CA ASP A 13 -28.36 -43.44 -27.29
C ASP A 13 -28.13 -42.42 -28.42
N GLY A 14 -27.21 -41.47 -28.21
CA GLY A 14 -27.04 -40.31 -29.06
C GLY A 14 -25.79 -39.51 -28.71
N THR A 15 -24.64 -40.08 -29.06
CA THR A 15 -23.47 -39.44 -29.70
C THR A 15 -22.90 -38.14 -29.12
N GLU A 16 -21.66 -38.27 -28.64
CA GLU A 16 -20.54 -37.32 -28.59
C GLU A 16 -20.78 -35.80 -28.50
N GLY A 17 -20.09 -35.19 -27.53
CA GLY A 17 -19.53 -33.86 -27.70
C GLY A 17 -19.93 -32.83 -26.66
N SER A 18 -19.27 -32.86 -25.50
CA SER A 18 -18.80 -31.61 -24.89
C SER A 18 -17.89 -31.92 -23.72
N PHE A 19 -16.62 -31.60 -23.93
CA PHE A 19 -15.71 -31.16 -22.88
C PHE A 19 -16.49 -30.36 -21.83
N PRO A 20 -16.34 -30.60 -20.52
CA PRO A 20 -16.79 -29.63 -19.54
C PRO A 20 -15.97 -28.36 -19.78
N GLN A 21 -16.65 -27.46 -20.48
CA GLN A 21 -16.45 -26.04 -20.61
C GLN A 21 -15.64 -25.54 -19.42
N ARG A 22 -14.36 -25.30 -19.72
CA ARG A 22 -13.51 -24.24 -19.19
C ARG A 22 -14.20 -23.58 -18.00
N ARG A 23 -13.88 -24.05 -16.78
CA ARG A 23 -14.28 -23.35 -15.56
C ARG A 23 -13.81 -21.91 -15.75
N ASP A 24 -14.76 -21.04 -16.10
CA ASP A 24 -14.60 -19.62 -15.99
C ASP A 24 -14.24 -19.40 -14.54
N LYS A 25 -12.93 -19.24 -14.33
CA LYS A 25 -12.34 -18.79 -13.07
C LYS A 25 -12.93 -17.40 -12.87
N ARG A 26 -14.14 -17.31 -12.34
CA ARG A 26 -14.67 -16.08 -11.79
C ARG A 26 -13.61 -15.64 -10.79
N PRO A 27 -12.88 -14.55 -11.02
CA PRO A 27 -11.95 -14.06 -10.03
C PRO A 27 -12.78 -13.86 -8.77
N VAL A 28 -12.40 -14.50 -7.67
CA VAL A 28 -12.95 -14.15 -6.37
C VAL A 28 -12.67 -12.66 -6.23
N LYS A 29 -13.73 -11.84 -6.27
CA LYS A 29 -13.60 -10.39 -6.39
C LYS A 29 -12.75 -9.89 -5.23
N SER A 30 -11.60 -9.29 -5.54
CA SER A 30 -10.75 -8.64 -4.54
C SER A 30 -11.53 -7.45 -3.99
N LEU A 31 -11.87 -7.48 -2.71
CA LEU A 31 -12.47 -6.32 -2.04
C LEU A 31 -11.41 -5.24 -1.97
N VAL A 32 -11.73 -4.06 -2.49
CA VAL A 32 -10.77 -2.93 -2.47
C VAL A 32 -10.73 -2.31 -1.08
N VAL A 33 -11.90 -2.12 -0.47
CA VAL A 33 -12.09 -1.50 0.85
C VAL A 33 -12.21 -2.59 1.92
N GLY A 34 -11.61 -2.37 3.10
CA GLY A 34 -11.57 -3.38 4.15
C GLY A 34 -10.62 -4.54 3.86
N CYS A 35 -9.75 -4.40 2.84
CA CYS A 35 -8.81 -5.45 2.46
C CYS A 35 -7.81 -5.70 3.61
N PRO A 36 -7.52 -6.98 3.94
CA PRO A 36 -6.49 -7.28 4.92
C PRO A 36 -5.11 -6.83 4.40
N ILE A 37 -4.21 -6.42 5.29
CA ILE A 37 -2.84 -5.99 4.92
C ILE A 37 -2.13 -7.04 4.05
N LEU A 38 -2.41 -8.33 4.26
CA LEU A 38 -1.87 -9.44 3.46
C LEU A 38 -2.13 -9.28 1.95
N LEU A 39 -3.28 -8.71 1.57
CA LEU A 39 -3.67 -8.50 0.17
C LEU A 39 -3.58 -7.03 -0.26
N ALA A 40 -3.03 -6.17 0.61
CA ALA A 40 -3.02 -4.73 0.35
C ALA A 40 -2.12 -4.37 -0.85
N LEU A 41 -1.06 -5.12 -1.14
CA LEU A 41 -0.16 -4.84 -2.28
C LEU A 41 -0.24 -5.87 -3.41
N GLU A 42 -0.74 -7.07 -3.12
CA GLU A 42 -0.75 -8.21 -4.03
C GLU A 42 -2.08 -8.93 -3.90
N ASP A 43 -2.74 -9.17 -5.02
CA ASP A 43 -3.99 -9.92 -5.07
C ASP A 43 -3.73 -11.44 -4.99
N ILE A 44 -4.81 -12.21 -4.84
CA ILE A 44 -4.76 -13.68 -4.71
C ILE A 44 -4.15 -14.41 -5.93
N ASP A 45 -4.09 -13.75 -7.08
CA ASP A 45 -3.49 -14.24 -8.31
C ASP A 45 -1.98 -13.92 -8.41
N GLY A 46 -1.41 -13.26 -7.40
CA GLY A 46 -0.04 -12.76 -7.41
C GLY A 46 0.12 -11.45 -8.20
N GLY A 47 -0.99 -10.89 -8.71
CA GLY A 47 -1.01 -9.63 -9.43
C GLY A 47 -0.93 -8.42 -8.48
N PRO A 48 -0.57 -7.23 -8.98
CA PRO A 48 -0.60 -6.02 -8.17
C PRO A 48 -2.06 -5.65 -7.81
N SER A 49 -2.32 -5.41 -6.54
CA SER A 49 -3.64 -5.01 -6.05
C SER A 49 -4.06 -3.61 -6.54
N PHE A 50 -5.31 -3.24 -6.28
CA PHE A 50 -5.82 -1.88 -6.49
C PHE A 50 -4.87 -0.79 -5.95
N LEU A 51 -4.42 -0.97 -4.70
CA LEU A 51 -3.55 -0.01 -4.02
C LEU A 51 -2.16 0.01 -4.66
N GLU A 52 -1.53 -1.14 -4.95
CA GLU A 52 -0.21 -1.16 -5.60
C GLU A 52 -0.26 -0.49 -6.99
N LYS A 53 -1.32 -0.73 -7.77
CA LYS A 53 -1.52 -0.07 -9.06
C LYS A 53 -1.69 1.46 -8.90
N ALA A 54 -2.41 1.89 -7.86
CA ALA A 54 -2.60 3.31 -7.57
C ALA A 54 -1.29 3.98 -7.17
N LEU A 55 -0.49 3.33 -6.31
CA LEU A 55 0.83 3.83 -5.92
C LEU A 55 1.76 3.99 -7.14
N ARG A 56 1.79 3.00 -8.04
CA ARG A 56 2.56 3.09 -9.31
C ARG A 56 2.07 4.19 -10.23
N PHE A 57 0.76 4.40 -10.29
CA PHE A 57 0.17 5.49 -11.06
C PHE A 57 0.65 6.84 -10.53
N LEU A 58 0.59 7.06 -9.22
CA LEU A 58 1.02 8.31 -8.60
C LEU A 58 2.53 8.54 -8.75
N GLU A 59 3.36 7.51 -8.68
CA GLU A 59 4.80 7.62 -8.94
C GLU A 59 5.09 8.12 -10.36
N LYS A 60 4.25 7.75 -11.34
CA LYS A 60 4.45 8.08 -12.76
C LYS A 60 3.81 9.40 -13.19
N TYR A 61 2.64 9.71 -12.64
CA TYR A 61 1.81 10.83 -13.09
C TYR A 61 1.59 11.90 -12.02
N GLY A 62 1.63 11.54 -10.74
CA GLY A 62 1.33 12.45 -9.63
C GLY A 62 2.31 13.61 -9.51
N SER A 63 3.58 13.42 -9.89
CA SER A 63 4.59 14.50 -9.84
C SER A 63 4.35 15.65 -10.83
N LYS A 64 3.47 15.46 -11.82
CA LYS A 64 3.09 16.48 -12.80
C LYS A 64 1.87 17.29 -12.38
N VAL A 65 1.33 16.98 -11.21
CA VAL A 65 0.08 17.53 -10.70
C VAL A 65 0.41 18.33 -9.44
N ASP A 66 0.02 19.61 -9.45
CA ASP A 66 0.17 20.47 -8.27
C ASP A 66 -0.81 20.03 -7.18
N GLY A 67 -0.46 20.19 -5.91
CA GLY A 67 -1.35 19.82 -4.80
C GLY A 67 -1.64 18.31 -4.65
N ILE A 68 -0.87 17.42 -5.29
CA ILE A 68 -1.09 15.97 -5.23
C ILE A 68 -0.96 15.41 -3.80
N LEU A 69 -2.02 14.77 -3.30
CA LEU A 69 -2.22 14.28 -1.91
C LEU A 69 -2.72 15.31 -0.89
N PRO A 70 -2.31 16.60 -0.85
CA PRO A 70 -3.01 17.60 -0.03
C PRO A 70 -4.42 17.92 -0.52
N GLU A 71 -4.63 18.05 -1.83
CA GLU A 71 -5.94 18.33 -2.40
C GLU A 71 -6.83 17.07 -2.36
N SER A 72 -8.13 17.29 -2.23
CA SER A 72 -9.15 16.24 -2.20
C SER A 72 -10.04 16.36 -3.43
N ALA A 73 -10.29 15.23 -4.08
CA ALA A 73 -11.25 15.09 -5.16
C ALA A 73 -12.67 14.97 -4.60
N ASP A 74 -13.63 14.87 -5.52
CA ASP A 74 -15.01 14.55 -5.17
C ASP A 74 -15.10 13.13 -4.59
N VAL A 75 -15.71 13.01 -3.40
CA VAL A 75 -15.89 11.75 -2.68
C VAL A 75 -16.72 10.75 -3.49
N GLU A 76 -17.71 11.21 -4.25
CA GLU A 76 -18.52 10.34 -5.10
C GLU A 76 -17.70 9.70 -6.22
N GLU A 77 -16.73 10.45 -6.77
CA GLU A 77 -15.88 9.99 -7.85
C GLU A 77 -14.86 8.94 -7.38
N VAL A 78 -14.34 9.12 -6.16
CA VAL A 78 -13.49 8.11 -5.49
C VAL A 78 -14.27 6.81 -5.30
N GLY A 79 -15.51 6.90 -4.80
CA GLY A 79 -16.40 5.75 -4.65
C GLY A 79 -16.72 5.06 -5.98
N ARG A 80 -17.00 5.85 -7.03
CA ARG A 80 -17.23 5.35 -8.39
C ARG A 80 -16.02 4.58 -8.89
N ARG A 81 -14.82 5.13 -8.74
CA ARG A 81 -13.59 4.51 -9.25
C ARG A 81 -13.26 3.19 -8.55
N VAL A 82 -13.48 3.11 -7.24
CA VAL A 82 -13.38 1.87 -6.46
C VAL A 82 -14.37 0.84 -6.99
N HIS A 83 -15.63 1.21 -7.18
CA HIS A 83 -16.66 0.30 -7.70
C HIS A 83 -16.33 -0.20 -9.10
N GLU A 84 -15.86 0.66 -10.01
CA GLU A 84 -15.44 0.26 -11.35
C GLU A 84 -14.34 -0.81 -11.33
N TYR A 85 -13.40 -0.73 -10.38
CA TYR A 85 -12.38 -1.74 -10.22
C TYR A 85 -12.97 -3.09 -9.84
N GLU A 86 -13.91 -3.11 -8.87
CA GLU A 86 -14.62 -4.32 -8.44
C GLU A 86 -15.49 -4.94 -9.55
N GLN A 87 -15.89 -4.13 -10.55
CA GLN A 87 -16.59 -4.58 -11.76
C GLN A 87 -15.65 -5.05 -12.87
N GLY A 88 -14.32 -4.96 -12.69
CA GLY A 88 -13.32 -5.48 -13.62
C GLY A 88 -12.49 -4.42 -14.36
N LYS A 89 -12.69 -3.12 -14.11
CA LYS A 89 -11.81 -2.05 -14.63
C LYS A 89 -10.55 -1.94 -13.77
N THR A 90 -9.66 -2.92 -13.95
CA THR A 90 -8.53 -3.13 -13.04
C THR A 90 -7.29 -2.29 -13.34
N GLU A 91 -7.27 -1.50 -14.41
CA GLU A 91 -6.13 -0.67 -14.82
C GLU A 91 -6.43 0.82 -14.68
N TYR A 92 -5.40 1.61 -14.35
CA TYR A 92 -5.45 3.08 -14.36
C TYR A 92 -4.91 3.62 -15.67
N SER A 93 -5.70 4.43 -16.38
CA SER A 93 -5.28 5.07 -17.62
C SER A 93 -4.49 6.37 -17.36
N PRO A 94 -3.52 6.74 -18.22
CA PRO A 94 -2.72 7.96 -18.05
C PRO A 94 -3.51 9.28 -17.98
N GLY A 95 -4.78 9.27 -18.42
CA GLY A 95 -5.66 10.44 -18.40
C GLY A 95 -6.61 10.50 -17.21
N GLU A 96 -6.54 9.55 -16.28
CA GLU A 96 -7.30 9.62 -15.03
C GLU A 96 -6.76 10.74 -14.13
N ASP A 97 -7.66 11.37 -13.37
CA ASP A 97 -7.30 12.44 -12.47
C ASP A 97 -6.49 11.89 -11.29
N ALA A 98 -5.26 12.39 -11.13
CA ALA A 98 -4.36 11.98 -10.06
C ALA A 98 -4.90 12.32 -8.66
N HIS A 99 -5.76 13.33 -8.50
CA HIS A 99 -6.40 13.63 -7.23
C HIS A 99 -7.38 12.53 -6.82
N ILE A 100 -8.18 12.02 -7.77
CA ILE A 100 -9.08 10.89 -7.52
C ILE A 100 -8.25 9.66 -7.11
N ILE A 101 -7.15 9.38 -7.81
CA ILE A 101 -6.31 8.22 -7.49
C ILE A 101 -5.59 8.40 -6.14
N GLY A 102 -5.15 9.62 -5.83
CA GLY A 102 -4.61 10.00 -4.53
C GLY A 102 -5.61 9.74 -3.40
N ASP A 103 -6.87 10.13 -3.60
CA ASP A 103 -7.93 9.90 -2.63
C ASP A 103 -8.36 8.44 -2.55
N CYS A 104 -8.29 7.69 -3.65
CA CYS A 104 -8.44 6.23 -3.63
C CYS A 104 -7.41 5.58 -2.69
N VAL A 105 -6.14 6.01 -2.76
CA VAL A 105 -5.09 5.54 -1.84
C VAL A 105 -5.43 5.90 -0.39
N LYS A 106 -5.79 7.16 -0.11
CA LYS A 106 -6.17 7.60 1.24
C LYS A 106 -7.35 6.79 1.78
N HIS A 107 -8.36 6.58 0.93
CA HIS A 107 -9.57 5.85 1.27
C HIS A 107 -9.24 4.40 1.65
N VAL A 108 -8.49 3.67 0.81
CA VAL A 108 -8.09 2.30 1.13
C VAL A 108 -7.31 2.22 2.43
N LEU A 109 -6.30 3.10 2.62
CA LEU A 109 -5.48 3.09 3.83
C LEU A 109 -6.28 3.39 5.10
N ARG A 110 -7.30 4.23 5.00
CA ARG A 110 -8.19 4.57 6.13
C ARG A 110 -9.10 3.41 6.51
N GLU A 111 -9.55 2.64 5.53
CA GLU A 111 -10.49 1.54 5.73
C GLU A 111 -9.79 0.17 5.94
N LEU A 112 -8.46 0.14 6.04
CA LEU A 112 -7.74 -1.08 6.41
C LEU A 112 -8.22 -1.58 7.80
N PRO A 113 -8.37 -2.90 8.00
CA PRO A 113 -8.80 -3.45 9.29
C PRO A 113 -7.78 -3.22 10.41
N SER A 114 -6.53 -2.92 10.04
CA SER A 114 -5.48 -2.53 10.97
C SER A 114 -4.57 -1.48 10.32
N SER A 115 -4.12 -0.50 11.10
CA SER A 115 -3.19 0.53 10.63
C SER A 115 -1.87 -0.10 10.12
N PRO A 116 -1.29 0.42 9.01
CA PRO A 116 0.07 0.08 8.59
C PRO A 116 1.12 0.34 9.68
N VAL A 117 0.82 1.25 10.60
CA VAL A 117 1.61 1.52 11.81
C VAL A 117 0.79 1.10 13.04
N PRO A 118 1.00 -0.12 13.59
CA PRO A 118 0.30 -0.56 14.79
C PRO A 118 0.62 0.32 16.00
N ALA A 119 -0.36 0.51 16.90
CA ALA A 119 -0.19 1.34 18.10
C ALA A 119 0.99 0.86 19.00
N SER A 120 1.22 -0.45 19.06
CA SER A 120 2.35 -1.05 19.77
C SER A 120 3.71 -0.60 19.22
N CYS A 121 3.79 -0.31 17.92
CA CYS A 121 5.02 0.09 17.24
C CYS A 121 5.23 1.61 17.24
N CYS A 122 4.18 2.40 17.50
CA CYS A 122 4.27 3.87 17.59
C CYS A 122 5.25 4.31 18.67
N THR A 123 5.23 3.65 19.84
CA THR A 123 6.16 3.97 20.94
C THR A 123 7.61 3.72 20.53
N ALA A 124 7.91 2.59 19.87
CA ALA A 124 9.25 2.28 19.40
C ALA A 124 9.78 3.31 18.39
N LEU A 125 8.92 3.79 17.48
CA LEU A 125 9.27 4.86 16.54
C LEU A 125 9.57 6.19 17.26
N LEU A 126 8.73 6.57 18.22
CA LEU A 126 8.91 7.78 19.02
C LEU A 126 10.18 7.70 19.87
N GLU A 127 10.42 6.56 20.50
CA GLU A 127 11.60 6.30 21.30
C GLU A 127 12.87 6.33 20.44
N ALA A 128 12.88 5.71 19.26
CA ALA A 128 14.00 5.79 18.33
C ALA A 128 14.31 7.25 17.95
N TYR A 129 13.28 8.04 17.64
CA TYR A 129 13.41 9.45 17.30
C TYR A 129 13.92 10.30 18.48
N ILE A 130 13.46 10.02 19.70
CA ILE A 130 13.79 10.81 20.91
C ILE A 130 15.13 10.38 21.51
N ASN A 131 15.42 9.09 21.59
CA ASN A 131 16.60 8.56 22.28
C ASN A 131 17.89 8.93 21.55
N ILE A 132 17.90 8.99 20.22
CA ILE A 132 19.06 9.50 19.48
C ILE A 132 19.33 10.98 19.83
N LEU A 133 18.30 11.80 20.08
CA LEU A 133 18.48 13.18 20.56
C LEU A 133 19.08 13.24 21.96
N LYS A 134 18.66 12.32 22.85
CA LYS A 134 19.18 12.22 24.21
C LYS A 134 20.65 11.79 24.19
N VAL A 135 21.01 10.75 23.43
CA VAL A 135 22.39 10.28 23.28
C VAL A 135 23.28 11.40 22.70
N MET A 136 22.85 12.07 21.63
CA MET A 136 23.60 13.20 21.07
C MET A 136 23.71 14.40 22.03
N LYS A 137 22.76 14.60 22.96
CA LYS A 137 22.85 15.63 23.99
C LYS A 137 23.84 15.23 25.09
N LEU A 138 23.79 13.97 25.54
CA LEU A 138 24.70 13.43 26.54
C LEU A 138 26.15 13.42 26.06
N LEU A 139 26.40 13.00 24.82
CA LEU A 139 27.73 13.00 24.21
C LEU A 139 28.32 14.43 24.19
N ARG A 140 27.49 15.44 23.87
CA ARG A 140 27.89 16.85 23.88
C ARG A 140 28.12 17.43 25.29
N SER A 141 27.41 16.95 26.31
CA SER A 141 27.59 17.40 27.71
C SER A 141 28.65 16.62 28.48
N SER A 142 29.19 15.54 27.92
CA SER A 142 30.18 14.68 28.57
C SER A 142 31.61 15.19 28.36
N GLN A 143 32.49 15.00 29.34
CA GLN A 143 33.93 15.26 29.20
C GLN A 143 34.61 14.37 28.13
N LEU A 144 33.90 13.36 27.59
CA LEU A 144 34.31 12.57 26.43
C LEU A 144 34.20 13.34 25.10
N GLY A 145 33.53 14.51 25.06
CA GLY A 145 33.43 15.34 23.86
C GLY A 145 34.81 15.70 23.27
N SER A 146 35.82 15.90 24.13
CA SER A 146 37.20 16.17 23.73
C SER A 146 37.90 14.96 23.08
N ILE A 147 37.51 13.74 23.42
CA ILE A 147 38.02 12.49 22.81
C ILE A 147 37.35 12.27 21.45
N ILE A 148 36.04 12.52 21.36
CA ILE A 148 35.30 12.50 20.08
C ILE A 148 35.86 13.55 19.11
N LEU A 149 36.28 14.72 19.63
CA LEU A 149 36.95 15.76 18.84
C LEU A 149 38.33 15.32 18.28
N THR A 150 38.94 14.28 18.83
CA THR A 150 40.22 13.73 18.34
C THR A 150 39.98 12.58 17.33
N LEU A 151 38.82 11.93 17.41
CA LEU A 151 38.30 10.97 16.42
C LEU A 151 37.51 11.66 15.28
N ASN A 152 37.59 12.99 15.20
CA ASN A 152 36.85 13.89 14.31
C ASN A 152 37.02 13.65 12.80
N GLY A 153 37.85 12.70 12.37
CA GLY A 153 37.95 12.33 10.96
C GLY A 153 36.87 11.33 10.50
N PHE A 154 36.30 10.53 11.41
CA PHE A 154 35.46 9.37 11.02
C PHE A 154 34.03 9.41 11.59
N PHE A 155 33.75 10.22 12.62
CA PHE A 155 32.48 10.15 13.37
C PHE A 155 31.65 11.44 13.33
N VAL A 156 32.15 12.52 12.72
CA VAL A 156 31.47 13.83 12.64
C VAL A 156 30.38 13.87 11.56
N GLU A 157 30.26 12.83 10.75
CA GLU A 157 29.33 12.78 9.62
C GLU A 157 28.25 11.72 9.82
N ILE A 158 27.74 11.55 11.04
CA ILE A 158 26.34 11.14 11.15
C ILE A 158 25.57 12.42 11.37
N GLU A 159 25.14 13.03 10.27
CA GLU A 159 24.27 14.19 10.34
C GLU A 159 23.14 13.89 11.32
N ARG A 160 22.82 14.84 12.19
CA ARG A 160 21.74 14.69 13.20
C ARG A 160 20.42 14.23 12.57
N LYS A 161 20.22 14.45 11.26
CA LYS A 161 19.10 13.93 10.47
C LYS A 161 19.31 12.46 10.08
N GLU A 162 20.45 12.11 9.51
CA GLU A 162 20.80 10.74 9.11
C GLU A 162 20.77 9.76 10.28
N ALA A 163 21.32 10.14 11.45
CA ALA A 163 21.26 9.31 12.66
C ALA A 163 19.83 8.94 13.06
N ARG A 164 18.89 9.89 12.92
CA ARG A 164 17.48 9.69 13.26
C ARG A 164 16.81 8.79 12.25
N VAL A 165 17.09 8.99 10.96
CA VAL A 165 16.54 8.16 9.89
C VAL A 165 16.98 6.71 10.07
N ILE A 166 18.26 6.47 10.36
CA ILE A 166 18.78 5.13 10.64
C ILE A 166 18.10 4.53 11.87
N ALA A 167 18.02 5.26 12.99
CA ALA A 167 17.37 4.76 14.20
C ALA A 167 15.89 4.40 13.98
N MET A 168 15.14 5.26 13.28
CA MET A 168 13.74 4.98 12.93
C MET A 168 13.63 3.78 11.98
N HIS A 169 14.53 3.65 11.00
CA HIS A 169 14.55 2.52 10.09
C HIS A 169 14.78 1.20 10.83
N LEU A 170 15.74 1.16 11.76
CA LEU A 170 15.99 -0.01 12.60
C LEU A 170 14.78 -0.34 13.50
N ALA A 171 14.15 0.66 14.11
CA ALA A 171 12.94 0.44 14.91
C ALA A 171 11.81 -0.17 14.09
N ILE A 172 11.63 0.25 12.83
CA ILE A 172 10.68 -0.37 11.90
C ILE A 172 11.07 -1.83 11.64
N LEU A 173 12.35 -2.08 11.32
CA LEU A 173 12.82 -3.43 11.02
C LEU A 173 12.63 -4.40 12.19
N GLU A 174 12.86 -3.95 13.42
CA GLU A 174 12.85 -4.78 14.64
C GLU A 174 11.45 -4.97 15.24
N THR A 175 10.56 -4.00 15.09
CA THR A 175 9.28 -3.99 15.84
C THR A 175 8.04 -4.17 14.99
N PHE A 176 8.11 -3.98 13.68
CA PHE A 176 6.94 -4.08 12.82
C PHE A 176 6.74 -5.51 12.31
N PRO A 177 5.50 -6.03 12.31
CA PRO A 177 5.16 -7.22 11.54
C PRO A 177 5.55 -7.05 10.07
N GLU A 178 5.98 -8.13 9.43
CA GLU A 178 6.56 -8.07 8.08
C GLU A 178 5.64 -7.43 7.05
N LEU A 179 4.35 -7.76 7.09
CA LEU A 179 3.36 -7.24 6.16
C LEU A 179 3.16 -5.71 6.34
N ASN A 180 3.08 -5.24 7.58
CA ASN A 180 2.98 -3.82 7.92
C ASN A 180 4.22 -3.04 7.47
N ARG A 181 5.39 -3.61 7.72
CA ARG A 181 6.68 -3.05 7.31
C ARG A 181 6.76 -2.89 5.79
N ARG A 182 6.44 -3.96 5.04
CA ARG A 182 6.44 -3.95 3.57
C ARG A 182 5.46 -2.91 3.02
N LEU A 183 4.25 -2.84 3.58
CA LEU A 183 3.24 -1.84 3.19
C LEU A 183 3.72 -0.41 3.47
N LEU A 184 4.22 -0.14 4.68
CA LEU A 184 4.72 1.18 5.06
C LEU A 184 5.89 1.62 4.17
N GLN A 185 6.88 0.75 3.96
CA GLN A 185 8.02 1.03 3.09
C GLN A 185 7.57 1.35 1.66
N ARG A 186 6.57 0.62 1.14
CA ARG A 186 6.03 0.83 -0.20
C ARG A 186 5.32 2.18 -0.35
N ILE A 187 4.55 2.59 0.66
CA ILE A 187 3.87 3.90 0.71
C ILE A 187 4.92 5.02 0.79
N LEU A 188 5.89 4.89 1.70
CA LEU A 188 6.96 5.88 1.87
C LEU A 188 7.80 6.04 0.60
N LYS A 189 8.05 4.95 -0.13
CA LYS A 189 8.73 5.00 -1.43
C LYS A 189 7.96 5.82 -2.46
N MET A 190 6.65 5.65 -2.54
CA MET A 190 5.79 6.45 -3.43
C MET A 190 5.85 7.92 -3.03
N MET A 191 5.68 8.24 -1.73
CA MET A 191 5.73 9.61 -1.22
C MET A 191 7.07 10.28 -1.53
N HIS A 192 8.18 9.56 -1.32
CA HIS A 192 9.51 10.05 -1.63
C HIS A 192 9.68 10.32 -3.13
N THR A 193 9.22 9.41 -3.99
CA THR A 193 9.27 9.58 -5.46
C THR A 193 8.52 10.84 -5.89
N ILE A 194 7.29 11.05 -5.39
CA ILE A 194 6.51 12.26 -5.71
C ILE A 194 7.25 13.50 -5.21
N SER A 195 7.69 13.51 -3.94
CA SER A 195 8.38 14.66 -3.34
C SER A 195 9.65 15.06 -4.12
N VAL A 196 10.47 14.10 -4.53
CA VAL A 196 11.70 14.36 -5.30
C VAL A 196 11.37 14.98 -6.65
N HIS A 197 10.34 14.49 -7.34
CA HIS A 197 9.98 15.00 -8.66
C HIS A 197 9.22 16.34 -8.62
N SER A 198 8.41 16.60 -7.58
CA SER A 198 7.76 17.90 -7.37
C SER A 198 8.78 19.01 -7.05
N SER A 199 9.92 18.66 -6.43
CA SER A 199 11.01 19.60 -6.11
C SER A 199 11.76 20.14 -7.34
N ILE A 200 11.57 19.53 -8.52
CA ILE A 200 12.22 19.94 -9.78
C ILE A 200 11.42 21.05 -10.50
N ILE A 201 10.19 21.32 -10.06
CA ILE A 201 9.25 22.24 -10.72
C ILE A 201 9.07 23.55 -9.91
N GLY A 202 9.71 23.68 -8.74
CA GLY A 202 9.66 24.87 -7.86
C GLY A 202 10.79 25.86 -8.10
#